data_AF-A0A963AFF3-F1
#
_entry.id   AF-A0A963AFF3-F1
#
_cell.length_a   1.000
_cell.length_b   1.000
_cell.length_c   1.000
_cell.angle_alpha   90.00
_cell.angle_beta   90.00
_cell.angle_gamma   90.00
#
_symmetry.space_group_name_H-M   'P 1'
#
loop_
_entity.id
_entity.type
_entity.pdbx_description
1 polymer ?
#
loop_
_entity_poly.entity_id
_entity_poly.type
_entity_poly.pdbx_seq_one_letter_code
_entity_poly.pdbx_strand_id
1 'polypeptide(L)'
;MTVFSFQRFQVRQDRAAMKICTDAALFGAMSPIARGDRVLDIGAGTGLLSLMAAQMGATHITAVELDGEAYREAEANFCASPWSQQLTAVCGDIRDFAREDAGGYDVIVTNPPFFSGQSKPSVVSRAIARHTGQLPHSSLIAAVARLLGNEGLFYVLLPVQRVAEFSASARDRGLRPLYRVDYRGFSHTRPNVSALVFRKDLPGLFMTRELIIYRSQRVYSAEAEHYLAPYLLRFARPGNSCAIGCPSRSPPPGEPLGHATGGDSG
;
A
#
# COMPACT_ATOMS: atom_id res chain seq x y z
N MET A 1 -7.80 12.90 -13.89
CA MET A 1 -7.33 11.52 -13.67
C MET A 1 -5.82 11.52 -13.59
N THR A 2 -5.28 11.57 -12.37
CA THR A 2 -3.85 11.40 -12.11
C THR A 2 -3.60 9.91 -11.93
N VAL A 3 -2.98 9.28 -12.92
CA VAL A 3 -2.61 7.85 -12.87
C VAL A 3 -1.09 7.75 -12.78
N PHE A 4 -0.61 6.94 -11.84
CA PHE A 4 0.79 6.53 -11.80
C PHE A 4 0.92 5.13 -12.38
N SER A 5 1.83 4.95 -13.34
CA SER A 5 2.05 3.65 -13.99
C SER A 5 3.30 2.98 -13.44
N PHE A 6 3.13 1.80 -12.86
CA PHE A 6 4.19 0.85 -12.58
C PHE A 6 4.38 -0.09 -13.77
N GLN A 7 5.42 -0.91 -13.74
CA GLN A 7 5.71 -1.87 -14.82
C GLN A 7 4.59 -2.89 -15.03
N ARG A 8 3.84 -3.25 -13.98
CA ARG A 8 2.84 -4.35 -14.02
C ARG A 8 1.43 -3.94 -13.63
N PHE A 9 1.24 -2.74 -13.10
CA PHE A 9 -0.06 -2.24 -12.66
C PHE A 9 -0.10 -0.71 -12.70
N GLN A 10 -1.29 -0.15 -12.55
CA GLN A 10 -1.51 1.28 -12.49
C GLN A 10 -2.24 1.62 -11.19
N VAL A 11 -1.99 2.83 -10.70
CA VAL A 11 -2.65 3.36 -9.50
C VAL A 11 -3.28 4.70 -9.83
N ARG A 12 -4.59 4.77 -9.73
CA ARG A 12 -5.36 6.02 -9.72
C ARG A 12 -5.25 6.65 -8.34
N GLN A 13 -5.07 7.97 -8.32
CA GLN A 13 -4.83 8.76 -7.10
C GLN A 13 -5.56 10.11 -7.18
N ASP A 14 -6.81 10.08 -7.64
CA ASP A 14 -7.70 11.24 -7.76
C ASP A 14 -8.44 11.53 -6.45
N ARG A 15 -8.71 10.49 -5.65
CA ARG A 15 -9.59 10.54 -4.48
C ARG A 15 -8.85 10.42 -3.14
N ALA A 16 -7.71 9.74 -3.13
CA ALA A 16 -6.88 9.64 -1.93
C ALA A 16 -6.19 10.96 -1.57
N ALA A 17 -6.13 11.24 -0.26
CA ALA A 17 -5.52 12.46 0.29
C ALA A 17 -4.02 12.60 -0.01
N MET A 18 -3.31 11.48 -0.19
CA MET A 18 -1.87 11.43 -0.40
C MET A 18 -1.52 10.77 -1.74
N LYS A 19 -0.74 11.49 -2.55
CA LYS A 19 -0.17 10.96 -3.80
C LYS A 19 0.94 9.96 -3.51
N ILE A 20 1.17 9.06 -4.46
CA ILE A 20 2.31 8.12 -4.43
C ILE A 20 3.61 8.91 -4.32
N CYS A 21 4.42 8.56 -3.33
CA CYS A 21 5.77 9.09 -3.14
C CYS A 21 6.81 7.97 -3.17
N THR A 22 8.07 8.35 -3.37
CA THR A 22 9.20 7.42 -3.37
C THR A 22 9.28 6.62 -2.07
N ASP A 23 9.04 7.24 -0.91
CA ASP A 23 9.15 6.58 0.39
C ASP A 23 8.15 5.43 0.53
N ALA A 24 6.91 5.61 0.06
CA ALA A 24 5.87 4.58 0.10
C ALA A 24 6.19 3.41 -0.86
N ALA A 25 6.64 3.72 -2.08
CA ALA A 25 7.05 2.70 -3.04
C ALA A 25 8.28 1.92 -2.53
N LEU A 26 9.26 2.61 -1.95
CA LEU A 26 10.44 1.97 -1.39
C LEU A 26 10.09 1.11 -0.16
N PHE A 27 9.19 1.61 0.70
CA PHE A 27 8.66 0.86 1.84
C PHE A 27 7.96 -0.43 1.42
N GLY A 28 7.06 -0.37 0.43
CA GLY A 28 6.41 -1.56 -0.12
C GLY A 28 7.43 -2.54 -0.71
N ALA A 29 8.43 -2.04 -1.44
CA ALA A 29 9.46 -2.89 -2.05
C ALA A 29 10.42 -3.54 -1.02
N MET A 30 10.62 -2.91 0.14
CA MET A 30 11.47 -3.41 1.23
C MET A 30 10.70 -4.21 2.29
N SER A 31 9.40 -4.40 2.12
CA SER A 31 8.57 -5.24 2.98
C SER A 31 8.40 -6.59 2.31
N PRO A 32 9.34 -7.54 2.49
CA PRO A 32 9.32 -8.80 1.75
C PRO A 32 8.05 -9.58 2.06
N ILE A 33 7.41 -10.06 0.99
CA ILE A 33 6.24 -10.92 1.02
C ILE A 33 6.63 -12.25 0.39
N ALA A 34 6.44 -13.35 1.10
CA ALA A 34 6.63 -14.67 0.56
C ALA A 34 5.42 -15.10 -0.29
N ARG A 35 5.66 -16.02 -1.23
CA ARG A 35 4.58 -16.57 -2.05
C ARG A 35 3.61 -17.33 -1.15
N GLY A 36 2.35 -16.97 -1.21
CA GLY A 36 1.31 -17.60 -0.39
C GLY A 36 0.89 -16.77 0.82
N ASP A 37 1.65 -15.75 1.22
CA ASP A 37 1.35 -14.97 2.43
C ASP A 37 -0.08 -14.39 2.41
N ARG A 38 -0.68 -14.40 3.59
CA ARG A 38 -1.89 -13.65 3.92
C ARG A 38 -1.50 -12.28 4.47
N VAL A 39 -1.90 -11.22 3.77
CA VAL A 39 -1.48 -9.84 4.01
C VAL A 39 -2.67 -8.98 4.46
N LEU A 40 -2.45 -8.15 5.46
CA LEU A 40 -3.37 -7.07 5.85
C LEU A 40 -2.71 -5.71 5.59
N ASP A 41 -3.37 -4.85 4.82
CA ASP A 41 -2.97 -3.46 4.57
C ASP A 41 -3.91 -2.53 5.36
N ILE A 42 -3.38 -1.86 6.38
CA ILE A 42 -4.18 -0.99 7.27
C ILE A 42 -3.99 0.47 6.85
N GLY A 43 -5.09 1.13 6.51
CA GLY A 43 -5.08 2.49 5.95
C GLY A 43 -4.59 2.46 4.50
N ALA A 44 -5.20 1.60 3.69
CA ALA A 44 -4.71 1.24 2.37
C ALA A 44 -4.62 2.42 1.38
N GLY A 45 -5.40 3.48 1.59
CA GLY A 45 -5.41 4.66 0.73
C GLY A 45 -5.76 4.31 -0.71
N THR A 46 -4.79 4.42 -1.62
CA THR A 46 -4.95 4.04 -3.04
C THR A 46 -4.82 2.54 -3.29
N GLY A 47 -4.44 1.75 -2.28
CA GLY A 47 -4.14 0.33 -2.41
C GLY A 47 -2.72 0.02 -2.93
N LEU A 48 -1.80 1.00 -2.92
CA LEU A 48 -0.44 0.81 -3.44
C LEU A 48 0.28 -0.38 -2.79
N LEU A 49 0.31 -0.45 -1.46
CA LEU A 49 1.04 -1.51 -0.75
C LEU A 49 0.41 -2.88 -1.00
N SER A 50 -0.92 -2.95 -0.99
CA SER A 50 -1.68 -4.14 -1.40
C SER A 50 -1.31 -4.64 -2.80
N LEU A 51 -1.25 -3.75 -3.81
CA LEU A 51 -0.85 -4.12 -5.18
C LEU A 51 0.61 -4.57 -5.27
N MET A 52 1.51 -3.95 -4.51
CA MET A 52 2.90 -4.37 -4.43
C MET A 52 3.03 -5.76 -3.77
N ALA A 53 2.26 -6.03 -2.72
CA ALA A 53 2.20 -7.35 -2.08
C ALA A 53 1.70 -8.42 -3.06
N ALA A 54 0.66 -8.12 -3.84
CA ALA A 54 0.17 -9.00 -4.89
C ALA A 54 1.26 -9.30 -5.96
N GLN A 55 2.00 -8.26 -6.39
CA GLN A 55 3.12 -8.44 -7.32
C GLN A 55 4.23 -9.36 -6.77
N MET A 56 4.48 -9.33 -5.46
CA MET A 56 5.47 -10.20 -4.80
C MET A 56 4.99 -11.64 -4.61
N GLY A 57 3.68 -11.87 -4.60
CA GLY A 57 3.09 -13.21 -4.59
C GLY A 57 2.22 -13.54 -3.37
N ALA A 58 1.78 -12.53 -2.61
CA ALA A 58 0.68 -12.73 -1.65
C ALA A 58 -0.55 -13.30 -2.35
N THR A 59 -1.28 -14.18 -1.67
CA THR A 59 -2.46 -14.84 -2.26
C THR A 59 -3.78 -14.37 -1.66
N HIS A 60 -3.73 -13.80 -0.46
CA HIS A 60 -4.91 -13.28 0.25
C HIS A 60 -4.55 -11.93 0.85
N ILE A 61 -5.08 -10.85 0.27
CA ILE A 61 -4.76 -9.49 0.68
C ILE A 61 -6.05 -8.79 1.07
N THR A 62 -6.15 -8.42 2.34
CA THR A 62 -7.25 -7.59 2.84
C THR A 62 -6.74 -6.17 3.07
N ALA A 63 -7.42 -5.20 2.49
CA ALA A 63 -7.08 -3.78 2.58
C ALA A 63 -8.18 -3.04 3.33
N VAL A 64 -7.92 -2.63 4.56
CA VAL A 64 -8.88 -1.89 5.40
C VAL A 64 -8.64 -0.40 5.24
N GLU A 65 -9.65 0.33 4.81
CA GLU A 65 -9.61 1.78 4.64
C GLU A 65 -10.85 2.42 5.28
N LEU A 66 -10.62 3.48 6.07
CA LEU A 66 -11.67 4.17 6.81
C LEU A 66 -12.37 5.24 5.94
N ASP A 67 -11.62 5.90 5.05
CA ASP A 67 -12.16 6.90 4.15
C ASP A 67 -12.86 6.25 2.95
N GLY A 68 -14.17 6.50 2.82
CA GLY A 68 -14.99 5.86 1.78
C GLY A 68 -14.61 6.23 0.34
N GLU A 69 -13.99 7.38 0.10
CA GLU A 69 -13.54 7.77 -1.25
C GLU A 69 -12.22 7.07 -1.62
N ALA A 70 -11.28 7.00 -0.68
CA ALA A 70 -10.04 6.24 -0.81
C ALA A 70 -10.33 4.74 -0.97
N TYR A 71 -11.24 4.18 -0.16
CA TYR A 71 -11.72 2.80 -0.30
C TYR A 71 -12.21 2.52 -1.74
N ARG A 72 -13.09 3.38 -2.28
CA ARG A 72 -13.60 3.22 -3.66
C ARG A 72 -12.51 3.37 -4.72
N GLU A 73 -11.46 4.12 -4.44
CA GLU A 73 -10.30 4.23 -5.33
C GLU A 73 -9.40 2.99 -5.26
N ALA A 74 -9.13 2.46 -4.07
CA ALA A 74 -8.41 1.20 -3.89
C ALA A 74 -9.15 0.05 -4.58
N GLU A 75 -10.46 -0.08 -4.38
CA GLU A 75 -11.28 -1.10 -5.03
C GLU A 75 -11.19 -1.01 -6.57
N ALA A 76 -11.33 0.20 -7.12
CA ALA A 76 -11.19 0.41 -8.56
C ALA A 76 -9.79 0.05 -9.09
N ASN A 77 -8.73 0.36 -8.33
CA ASN A 77 -7.36 -0.02 -8.67
C ASN A 77 -7.16 -1.55 -8.60
N PHE A 78 -7.74 -2.22 -7.60
CA PHE A 78 -7.68 -3.68 -7.46
C PHE A 78 -8.39 -4.37 -8.63
N CYS A 79 -9.60 -3.95 -8.97
CA CYS A 79 -10.36 -4.50 -10.10
C CYS A 79 -9.63 -4.32 -11.44
N ALA A 80 -8.90 -3.22 -11.63
CA ALA A 80 -8.14 -2.95 -12.84
C ALA A 80 -6.77 -3.67 -12.88
N SER A 81 -6.35 -4.30 -11.78
CA SER A 81 -5.06 -4.98 -11.68
C SER A 81 -5.13 -6.43 -12.17
N PRO A 82 -3.98 -7.05 -12.53
CA PRO A 82 -3.90 -8.48 -12.82
C PRO A 82 -4.22 -9.40 -11.64
N TRP A 83 -4.37 -8.87 -10.42
CA TRP A 83 -4.51 -9.63 -9.18
C TRP A 83 -5.84 -9.40 -8.47
N SER A 84 -6.87 -8.97 -9.20
CA SER A 84 -8.18 -8.63 -8.63
C SER A 84 -8.78 -9.74 -7.76
N GLN A 85 -8.51 -11.02 -8.06
CA GLN A 85 -8.98 -12.16 -7.28
C GLN A 85 -8.27 -12.35 -5.92
N GLN A 86 -7.10 -11.73 -5.72
CA GLN A 86 -6.30 -11.84 -4.49
C GLN A 86 -6.57 -10.69 -3.52
N LEU A 87 -7.23 -9.63 -4.00
CA LEU A 87 -7.34 -8.33 -3.33
C LEU A 87 -8.79 -8.07 -2.90
N THR A 88 -8.99 -7.85 -1.60
CA THR A 88 -10.29 -7.46 -1.05
C THR A 88 -10.14 -6.12 -0.33
N ALA A 89 -10.94 -5.12 -0.73
CA ALA A 89 -11.05 -3.85 -0.03
C ALA A 89 -12.19 -3.91 0.99
N VAL A 90 -11.96 -3.39 2.20
CA VAL A 90 -12.96 -3.30 3.27
C VAL A 90 -13.04 -1.85 3.71
N CYS A 91 -14.22 -1.24 3.53
CA CYS A 91 -14.51 0.10 4.03
C CYS A 91 -14.88 0.01 5.51
N GLY A 92 -14.03 0.48 6.42
CA GLY A 92 -14.32 0.43 7.85
C GLY A 92 -13.18 0.83 8.75
N ASP A 93 -13.50 0.91 10.05
CA ASP A 93 -12.52 1.16 11.09
C ASP A 93 -11.75 -0.12 11.42
N ILE A 94 -10.43 -0.03 11.46
CA ILE A 94 -9.56 -1.15 11.82
C ILE A 94 -9.86 -1.72 13.21
N ARG A 95 -10.39 -0.91 14.13
CA ARG A 95 -10.77 -1.35 15.48
C ARG A 95 -11.94 -2.32 15.44
N ASP A 96 -12.90 -2.08 14.56
CA ASP A 96 -14.08 -2.94 14.39
C ASP A 96 -13.72 -4.17 13.56
N PHE A 97 -13.00 -3.99 12.45
CA PHE A 97 -12.44 -5.10 11.68
C PHE A 97 -11.63 -6.06 12.56
N ALA A 98 -10.78 -5.53 13.44
CA ALA A 98 -9.98 -6.34 14.34
C ALA A 98 -10.83 -7.17 15.30
N ARG A 99 -12.00 -6.69 15.73
CA ARG A 99 -12.89 -7.44 16.64
C ARG A 99 -13.53 -8.64 15.94
N GLU A 100 -13.82 -8.53 14.66
CA GLU A 100 -14.57 -9.52 13.89
C GLU A 100 -13.67 -10.54 13.19
N ASP A 101 -12.50 -10.13 12.69
CA ASP A 101 -11.56 -11.02 12.01
C ASP A 101 -10.82 -11.93 13.02
N ALA A 102 -10.62 -13.18 12.62
CA ALA A 102 -9.93 -14.20 13.41
C ALA A 102 -8.41 -13.99 13.52
N GLY A 103 -7.84 -13.06 12.75
CA GLY A 103 -6.41 -12.80 12.67
C GLY A 103 -5.66 -13.89 11.91
N GLY A 104 -4.38 -14.07 12.24
CA GLY A 104 -3.49 -15.03 11.59
C GLY A 104 -2.90 -14.50 10.28
N TYR A 105 -2.66 -13.19 10.19
CA TYR A 105 -1.97 -12.58 9.06
C TYR A 105 -0.46 -12.82 9.16
N ASP A 106 0.15 -13.32 8.08
CA ASP A 106 1.60 -13.51 7.98
C ASP A 106 2.32 -12.17 7.92
N VAL A 107 1.71 -11.20 7.22
CA VAL A 107 2.24 -9.86 7.11
C VAL A 107 1.13 -8.83 7.34
N ILE A 108 1.43 -7.84 8.17
CA ILE A 108 0.63 -6.62 8.26
C ILE A 108 1.50 -5.45 7.79
N VAL A 109 1.01 -4.66 6.83
CA VAL A 109 1.67 -3.44 6.34
C VAL A 109 0.80 -2.22 6.66
N THR A 110 1.44 -1.11 6.99
CA THR A 110 0.74 0.17 7.14
C THR A 110 1.65 1.36 6.89
N ASN A 111 1.11 2.35 6.18
CA ASN A 111 1.73 3.66 5.99
C ASN A 111 0.75 4.73 6.50
N PRO A 112 0.61 4.88 7.83
CA PRO A 112 -0.40 5.75 8.42
C PRO A 112 -0.12 7.21 8.02
N PRO A 113 -1.16 8.02 7.79
CA PRO A 113 -0.98 9.41 7.42
C PRO A 113 -0.26 10.19 8.53
N PHE A 114 0.89 10.79 8.19
CA PHE A 114 1.73 11.51 9.14
C PHE A 114 1.20 12.90 9.47
N PHE A 115 0.18 12.99 10.32
CA PHE A 115 -0.32 14.29 10.78
C PHE A 115 -0.32 14.38 12.31
N SER A 116 0.83 14.72 12.88
CA SER A 116 0.91 15.29 14.22
C SER A 116 1.87 16.49 14.27
N GLY A 117 1.28 17.69 14.32
CA GLY A 117 1.78 18.81 15.13
C GLY A 117 2.84 19.78 14.59
N GLN A 118 3.67 19.47 13.59
CA GLN A 118 4.84 20.35 13.30
C GLN A 118 5.00 20.92 11.88
N SER A 119 4.29 20.42 10.87
CA SER A 119 4.15 21.15 9.60
C SER A 119 2.79 21.82 9.58
N LYS A 120 2.71 23.12 9.25
CA LYS A 120 1.45 23.86 9.09
C LYS A 120 0.49 22.98 8.28
N PRO A 121 -0.56 22.40 8.89
CA PRO A 121 -1.43 21.55 8.14
C PRO A 121 -2.11 22.42 7.09
N SER A 122 -2.19 21.96 5.84
CA SER A 122 -3.01 22.63 4.84
C SER A 122 -4.47 22.63 5.30
N VAL A 123 -5.30 23.55 4.81
CA VAL A 123 -6.74 23.59 5.15
C VAL A 123 -7.40 22.23 4.85
N VAL A 124 -6.97 21.58 3.76
CA VAL A 124 -7.39 20.24 3.33
C VAL A 124 -6.95 19.16 4.33
N SER A 125 -5.69 19.18 4.78
CA SER A 125 -5.17 18.25 5.81
C SER A 125 -5.89 18.39 7.15
N ARG A 126 -6.28 19.61 7.55
CA ARG A 126 -7.08 19.85 8.76
C ARG A 126 -8.52 19.32 8.62
N ALA A 127 -9.14 19.47 7.46
CA ALA A 127 -10.50 18.99 7.21
C ALA A 127 -10.55 17.46 7.23
N ILE A 128 -9.59 16.81 6.56
CA ILE A 128 -9.48 15.35 6.53
C ILE A 128 -9.23 14.80 7.94
N ALA A 129 -8.23 15.31 8.67
CA ALA A 129 -7.94 14.85 10.03
C ALA A 129 -9.10 15.05 11.03
N ARG A 130 -10.01 16.01 10.79
CA ARG A 130 -11.22 16.25 11.59
C ARG A 130 -12.39 15.35 11.18
N HIS A 131 -12.51 14.99 9.91
CA HIS A 131 -13.59 14.16 9.41
C HIS A 131 -13.29 12.65 9.51
N THR A 132 -12.03 12.21 9.43
CA THR A 132 -11.65 10.79 9.43
C THR A 132 -11.19 10.26 10.78
N GLY A 133 -11.22 11.04 11.87
CA GLY A 133 -10.86 10.60 13.22
C GLY A 133 -9.47 9.93 13.27
N GLN A 134 -8.41 10.70 13.50
CA GLN A 134 -7.03 10.16 13.56
C GLN A 134 -6.96 8.84 14.35
N LEU A 135 -6.57 7.75 13.68
CA LEU A 135 -6.35 6.48 14.35
C LEU A 135 -5.20 6.64 15.34
N PRO A 136 -5.44 6.55 16.66
CA PRO A 136 -4.36 6.65 17.62
C PRO A 136 -3.39 5.49 17.42
N HIS A 137 -2.08 5.74 17.54
CA HIS A 137 -1.07 4.68 17.42
C HIS A 137 -1.37 3.50 18.35
N SER A 138 -1.89 3.76 19.56
CA SER A 138 -2.30 2.72 20.50
C SER A 138 -3.42 1.82 19.97
N SER A 139 -4.37 2.36 19.21
CA SER A 139 -5.45 1.58 18.57
C SER A 139 -4.92 0.76 17.40
N LEU A 140 -4.04 1.34 16.57
CA LEU A 140 -3.36 0.60 15.49
C LEU A 140 -2.56 -0.58 16.06
N ILE A 141 -1.72 -0.33 17.06
CA ILE A 141 -0.90 -1.34 17.72
C ILE A 141 -1.77 -2.43 18.34
N ALA A 142 -2.89 -2.08 18.99
CA ALA A 142 -3.80 -3.06 19.57
C ALA A 142 -4.45 -3.96 18.49
N ALA A 143 -4.85 -3.39 17.36
CA ALA A 143 -5.38 -4.15 16.23
C ALA A 143 -4.32 -5.09 15.64
N VAL A 144 -3.10 -4.59 15.41
CA VAL A 144 -1.97 -5.39 14.93
C VAL A 144 -1.66 -6.54 15.87
N ALA A 145 -1.53 -6.29 17.18
CA ALA A 145 -1.21 -7.32 18.16
C ALA A 145 -2.25 -8.46 18.17
N ARG A 146 -3.52 -8.13 17.92
CA ARG A 146 -4.61 -9.09 17.80
C ARG A 146 -4.58 -9.86 16.49
N LEU A 147 -4.39 -9.18 15.36
CA LEU A 147 -4.55 -9.75 14.02
C LEU A 147 -3.29 -10.47 13.50
N LEU A 148 -2.11 -10.08 13.94
CA LEU A 148 -0.85 -10.65 13.47
C LEU A 148 -0.74 -12.13 13.86
N GLY A 149 -0.29 -12.99 12.94
CA GLY A 149 0.06 -14.38 13.24
C GLY A 149 1.20 -14.49 14.26
N ASN A 150 1.42 -15.67 14.81
CA ASN A 150 2.46 -15.88 15.83
C ASN A 150 3.87 -15.63 15.27
N GLU A 151 4.12 -16.05 14.03
CA GLU A 151 5.36 -15.80 13.29
C GLU A 151 5.24 -14.61 12.32
N GLY A 152 4.13 -13.87 12.40
CA GLY A 152 3.86 -12.78 11.47
C GLY A 152 4.76 -11.57 11.69
N LEU A 153 4.95 -10.79 10.62
CA LEU A 153 5.72 -9.56 10.63
C LEU A 153 4.81 -8.34 10.40
N PHE A 154 5.00 -7.32 11.23
CA PHE A 154 4.32 -6.04 11.12
C PHE A 154 5.28 -4.97 10.60
N TYR A 155 5.00 -4.42 9.43
CA TYR A 155 5.74 -3.36 8.78
C TYR A 155 5.00 -2.03 8.92
N VAL A 156 5.70 -1.00 9.39
CA VAL A 156 5.14 0.35 9.56
C VAL A 156 6.13 1.39 9.06
N LEU A 157 5.65 2.32 8.25
CA LEU A 157 6.39 3.54 7.90
C LEU A 157 6.00 4.66 8.87
N LEU A 158 6.97 5.34 9.50
CA LEU A 158 6.72 6.39 10.50
C LEU A 158 7.69 7.56 10.34
N PRO A 159 7.35 8.79 10.77
CA PRO A 159 8.33 9.86 10.92
C PRO A 159 9.32 9.47 12.00
N VAL A 160 10.61 9.77 11.80
CA VAL A 160 11.71 9.43 12.72
C VAL A 160 11.38 9.86 14.17
N GLN A 161 10.72 11.01 14.34
CA GLN A 161 10.38 11.58 15.64
C GLN A 161 9.35 10.75 16.42
N ARG A 162 8.55 9.91 15.74
CA ARG A 162 7.51 9.07 16.36
C ARG A 162 8.00 7.67 16.71
N VAL A 163 9.20 7.29 16.25
CA VAL A 163 9.73 5.92 16.39
C VAL A 163 9.84 5.49 17.84
N ALA A 164 10.41 6.33 18.70
CA ALA A 164 10.64 5.98 20.11
C ALA A 164 9.32 5.72 20.85
N GLU A 165 8.35 6.63 20.71
CA GLU A 165 7.02 6.53 21.33
C GLU A 165 6.24 5.33 20.78
N PHE A 166 6.21 5.16 19.46
CA PHE A 166 5.51 4.03 18.83
C PHE A 166 6.11 2.69 19.27
N SER A 167 7.45 2.59 19.28
CA SER A 167 8.13 1.35 19.68
C SER A 167 7.91 1.02 21.16
N ALA A 168 7.82 2.03 22.03
CA ALA A 168 7.47 1.81 23.43
C ALA A 168 6.05 1.25 23.56
N SER A 169 5.06 1.91 22.94
CA SER A 169 3.68 1.45 22.98
C SER A 169 3.48 0.07 22.34
N ALA A 170 4.27 -0.27 21.31
CA ALA A 170 4.25 -1.58 20.67
C ALA A 170 4.74 -2.68 21.63
N ARG A 171 5.82 -2.40 22.38
CA ARG A 171 6.34 -3.34 23.39
C ARG A 171 5.33 -3.62 24.49
N ASP A 172 4.61 -2.60 24.95
CA ASP A 172 3.55 -2.76 25.96
C ASP A 172 2.39 -3.66 25.49
N ARG A 173 2.31 -3.93 24.18
CA ARG A 173 1.32 -4.81 23.53
C ARG A 173 1.94 -6.12 23.00
N GLY A 174 3.15 -6.47 23.43
CA GLY A 174 3.81 -7.72 23.06
C GLY A 174 4.42 -7.73 21.66
N LEU A 175 4.60 -6.57 21.03
CA LEU A 175 5.26 -6.42 19.74
C LEU A 175 6.67 -5.84 19.93
N ARG A 176 7.70 -6.56 19.50
CA ARG A 176 9.09 -6.11 19.58
C ARG A 176 9.61 -5.65 18.22
N PRO A 177 10.33 -4.51 18.17
CA PRO A 177 10.99 -4.10 16.94
C PRO A 177 12.15 -5.05 16.62
N LEU A 178 12.23 -5.46 15.36
CA LEU A 178 13.24 -6.36 14.81
C LEU A 178 14.22 -5.60 13.91
N TYR A 179 13.69 -4.76 13.01
CA TYR A 179 14.49 -3.97 12.08
C TYR A 179 13.97 -2.54 11.99
N ARG A 180 14.89 -1.61 11.78
CA ARG A 180 14.61 -0.21 11.45
C ARG A 180 15.52 0.25 10.32
N VAL A 181 14.93 0.91 9.32
CA VAL A 181 15.65 1.54 8.20
C VAL A 181 15.27 3.01 8.15
N ASP A 182 16.25 3.88 8.38
CA ASP A 182 16.07 5.34 8.33
C ASP A 182 16.34 5.86 6.93
N TYR A 183 15.36 6.55 6.34
CA TYR A 183 15.43 7.01 4.95
C TYR A 183 16.02 8.42 4.89
N ARG A 184 17.16 8.54 4.22
CA ARG A 184 17.78 9.82 3.87
C ARG A 184 17.55 10.13 2.40
N GLY A 185 17.09 11.34 2.09
CA GLY A 185 16.99 11.78 0.70
C GLY A 185 18.34 11.73 -0.01
N PHE A 186 19.36 12.35 0.60
CA PHE A 186 20.76 12.32 0.16
C PHE A 186 21.68 12.03 1.36
N SER A 187 22.93 11.64 1.10
CA SER A 187 23.93 11.34 2.13
C SER A 187 24.14 12.46 3.17
N HIS A 188 24.02 13.72 2.75
CA HIS A 188 24.19 14.90 3.60
C HIS A 188 22.89 15.34 4.32
N THR A 189 21.75 14.75 3.99
CA THR A 189 20.46 15.10 4.62
C THR A 189 20.18 14.22 5.83
N ARG A 190 19.40 14.73 6.79
CA ARG A 190 18.91 13.93 7.92
C ARG A 190 17.74 13.05 7.49
N PRO A 191 17.55 11.90 8.15
CA PRO A 191 16.39 11.07 7.89
C PRO A 191 15.13 11.72 8.43
N ASN A 192 14.05 11.63 7.65
CA ASN A 192 12.74 12.16 8.02
C ASN A 192 11.74 11.05 8.35
N VAL A 193 11.90 9.89 7.70
CA VAL A 193 11.00 8.74 7.78
C VAL A 193 11.82 7.49 8.09
N SER A 194 11.22 6.56 8.83
CA SER A 194 11.78 5.27 9.21
C SER A 194 10.78 4.17 8.84
N ALA A 195 11.24 3.14 8.15
CA ALA A 195 10.52 1.87 8.06
C ALA A 195 10.91 0.99 9.24
N LEU A 196 9.93 0.40 9.92
CA LEU A 196 10.15 -0.49 11.05
C LEU A 196 9.45 -1.82 10.83
N VAL A 197 10.06 -2.87 11.35
CA VAL A 197 9.52 -4.22 11.38
C VAL A 197 9.37 -4.64 12.82
N PHE A 198 8.20 -5.18 13.17
CA PHE A 198 7.89 -5.73 14.48
C PHE A 198 7.44 -7.19 14.34
N ARG A 199 7.56 -7.95 15.42
CA ARG A 199 7.05 -9.32 15.56
C ARG A 199 6.51 -9.53 16.98
N LYS A 200 5.73 -10.59 17.19
CA LYS A 200 5.34 -11.03 18.53
C LYS A 200 6.56 -11.51 19.34
N ASP A 201 6.49 -11.28 20.65
CA ASP A 201 7.58 -11.36 21.64
C ASP A 201 8.45 -12.64 21.59
N LEU A 202 9.45 -12.61 20.70
CA LEU A 202 10.54 -13.58 20.62
C LEU A 202 11.87 -12.85 20.82
N PRO A 203 12.84 -13.43 21.56
CA PRO A 203 14.16 -12.85 21.74
C PRO A 203 14.82 -12.59 20.39
N GLY A 204 15.35 -11.39 20.19
CA GLY A 204 16.00 -11.01 18.94
C GLY A 204 16.79 -9.73 19.07
N LEU A 205 17.84 -9.60 18.24
CA LEU A 205 18.58 -8.36 18.11
C LEU A 205 17.74 -7.36 17.31
N PHE A 206 17.56 -6.16 17.87
CA PHE A 206 17.01 -5.04 17.11
C PHE A 206 18.11 -4.41 16.27
N MET A 207 17.97 -4.46 14.94
CA MET A 207 18.94 -3.91 14.01
C MET A 207 18.47 -2.59 13.42
N THR A 208 19.39 -1.63 13.32
CA THR A 208 19.12 -0.33 12.68
C THR A 208 20.14 -0.08 11.58
N ARG A 209 19.67 0.45 10.44
CA ARG A 209 20.52 0.94 9.36
C ARG A 209 19.90 2.17 8.71
N GLU A 210 20.66 2.82 7.84
CA GLU A 210 20.16 3.90 7.00
C GLU A 210 20.08 3.45 5.54
N LEU A 211 19.19 4.07 4.77
CA LEU A 211 19.13 3.96 3.33
C LEU A 211 19.18 5.37 2.73
N ILE A 212 20.11 5.58 1.79
CA ILE A 212 20.20 6.82 1.02
C ILE A 212 19.40 6.64 -0.27
N ILE A 213 18.39 7.48 -0.51
CA ILE A 213 17.47 7.32 -1.65
C ILE A 213 18.12 7.79 -2.95
N TYR A 214 18.76 8.96 -2.93
CA TYR A 214 19.31 9.61 -4.12
C TYR A 214 20.82 9.81 -4.00
N ARG A 215 21.54 9.46 -5.07
CA ARG A 215 22.98 9.78 -5.22
C ARG A 215 23.16 11.23 -5.67
N SER A 216 22.30 11.69 -6.56
CA SER A 216 22.22 13.07 -7.05
C SER A 216 20.80 13.37 -7.52
N GLN A 217 20.51 14.60 -7.93
CA GLN A 217 19.16 14.97 -8.37
C GLN A 217 18.64 14.02 -9.45
N ARG A 218 17.46 13.43 -9.21
CA ARG A 218 16.77 12.46 -10.10
C ARG A 218 17.50 11.13 -10.35
N VAL A 219 18.63 10.89 -9.67
CA VAL A 219 19.41 9.65 -9.76
C VAL A 219 19.30 8.91 -8.43
N TYR A 220 18.65 7.75 -8.45
CA TYR A 220 18.55 6.87 -7.29
C TYR A 220 19.94 6.34 -6.88
N SER A 221 20.11 6.03 -5.61
CA SER A 221 21.26 5.22 -5.17
C SER A 221 21.12 3.80 -5.71
N ALA A 222 22.24 3.05 -5.75
CA ALA A 222 22.22 1.65 -6.19
C ALA A 222 21.28 0.78 -5.32
N GLU A 223 21.22 1.06 -4.01
CA GLU A 223 20.33 0.35 -3.10
C GLU A 223 18.85 0.68 -3.34
N ALA A 224 18.50 1.96 -3.48
CA ALA A 224 17.13 2.36 -3.76
C ALA A 224 16.67 1.85 -5.14
N GLU A 225 17.55 1.88 -6.13
CA GLU A 225 17.30 1.29 -7.44
C GLU A 225 17.08 -0.22 -7.36
N HIS A 226 17.89 -0.96 -6.59
CA HIS A 226 17.72 -2.40 -6.41
C HIS A 226 16.28 -2.76 -5.99
N TYR A 227 15.72 -2.04 -5.00
CA TYR A 227 14.35 -2.27 -4.54
C TYR A 227 13.29 -1.76 -5.52
N LEU A 228 13.52 -0.61 -6.18
CA LEU A 228 12.51 0.02 -7.04
C LEU A 228 12.51 -0.50 -8.49
N ALA A 229 13.58 -1.16 -8.92
CA ALA A 229 13.76 -1.66 -10.29
C ALA A 229 12.65 -2.61 -10.77
N PRO A 230 12.06 -3.49 -9.94
CA PRO A 230 10.94 -4.33 -10.36
C PRO A 230 9.61 -3.58 -10.57
N TYR A 231 9.53 -2.32 -10.12
CA TYR A 231 8.27 -1.58 -10.02
C TYR A 231 8.23 -0.37 -10.95
N LEU A 232 9.26 0.47 -10.99
CA LEU A 232 9.20 1.75 -11.69
C LEU A 232 9.52 1.59 -13.18
N LEU A 233 8.69 2.19 -14.05
CA LEU A 233 8.86 2.14 -15.51
C LEU A 233 10.23 2.61 -16.00
N ARG A 234 10.87 3.56 -15.29
CA ARG A 234 12.20 4.08 -15.65
C ARG A 234 13.32 3.02 -15.63
N PHE A 235 13.08 1.89 -14.97
CA PHE A 235 14.02 0.76 -14.87
C PHE A 235 13.58 -0.43 -15.74
N ALA A 236 12.47 -0.30 -16.47
CA ALA A 236 11.99 -1.35 -17.35
C ALA A 236 13.01 -1.60 -18.46
N ARG A 237 13.39 -2.86 -18.67
CA ARG A 237 14.20 -3.25 -19.84
C ARG A 237 13.31 -3.23 -21.09
N PRO A 238 13.81 -2.76 -22.25
CA PRO A 238 13.09 -2.86 -23.51
C PRO A 238 12.74 -4.34 -23.79
N GLY A 239 11.45 -4.64 -23.96
CA GLY A 239 10.95 -6.00 -24.26
C GLY A 239 10.18 -6.71 -23.14
N ASN A 240 10.14 -6.15 -21.92
CA ASN A 240 9.41 -6.74 -20.77
C ASN A 240 8.02 -6.11 -20.52
N SER A 241 7.42 -5.45 -21.53
CA SER A 241 6.06 -4.92 -21.42
C SER A 241 5.05 -6.07 -21.34
N CYS A 242 4.78 -6.54 -20.12
CA CYS A 242 3.65 -7.42 -19.87
C CYS A 242 2.39 -6.61 -20.18
N ALA A 243 1.60 -7.11 -21.13
CA ALA A 243 0.41 -6.45 -21.65
C ALA A 243 -0.55 -6.08 -20.49
N ILE A 244 -0.70 -4.78 -20.25
CA ILE A 244 -1.90 -4.27 -19.56
C ILE A 244 -3.01 -4.44 -20.59
N GLY A 245 -3.63 -5.63 -20.58
CA GLY A 245 -4.77 -5.95 -21.42
C GLY A 245 -5.94 -5.04 -21.05
N CYS A 246 -6.17 -4.01 -21.85
CA CYS A 246 -7.46 -3.33 -21.87
C CYS A 246 -8.48 -4.35 -22.41
N PRO A 247 -9.62 -4.62 -21.75
CA PRO A 247 -10.67 -5.41 -22.37
C PRO A 247 -11.21 -4.59 -23.55
N SER A 248 -10.80 -4.94 -24.76
CA SER A 248 -11.42 -4.44 -25.99
C SER A 248 -12.91 -4.79 -25.91
N ARG A 249 -13.75 -3.77 -25.81
CA ARG A 249 -15.18 -3.91 -26.08
C ARG A 249 -15.33 -4.28 -27.55
N SER A 250 -15.50 -5.57 -27.84
CA SER A 250 -16.10 -6.00 -29.09
C SER A 250 -17.55 -5.49 -29.12
N PRO A 251 -18.03 -4.85 -30.20
CA PRO A 251 -19.45 -4.57 -30.33
C PRO A 251 -20.21 -5.90 -30.47
N PRO A 252 -21.47 -5.99 -30.01
CA PRO A 252 -22.25 -7.21 -30.11
C PRO A 252 -22.47 -7.58 -31.60
N PRO A 253 -22.55 -8.88 -31.92
CA PRO A 253 -22.83 -9.33 -33.29
C PRO A 253 -24.22 -8.88 -33.71
N GLY A 254 -24.31 -8.30 -34.91
CA GLY A 254 -25.56 -7.82 -35.50
C GLY A 254 -26.59 -8.93 -35.65
N GLU A 255 -27.84 -8.59 -35.35
CA GLU A 255 -29.01 -9.37 -35.73
C GLU A 255 -29.12 -9.47 -37.26
N PRO A 256 -29.60 -10.61 -37.81
CA PRO A 256 -29.83 -10.74 -39.23
C PRO A 256 -31.07 -9.94 -39.63
N LEU A 257 -30.91 -9.05 -40.61
CA LEU A 257 -32.02 -8.38 -41.29
C LEU A 257 -32.93 -9.44 -41.93
N GLY A 258 -34.14 -9.57 -41.36
CA GLY A 258 -35.21 -10.38 -41.90
C GLY A 258 -35.66 -9.89 -43.27
N HIS A 259 -35.93 -10.86 -44.14
CA HIS A 259 -36.65 -10.71 -45.39
C HIS A 259 -37.95 -9.90 -45.21
N ALA A 260 -38.09 -8.83 -45.99
CA ALA A 260 -39.40 -8.27 -46.35
C ALA A 260 -39.71 -8.71 -47.79
N THR A 261 -40.58 -9.69 -47.91
CA THR A 261 -41.29 -10.02 -49.16
C THR A 261 -42.61 -9.28 -49.21
N GLY A 262 -42.93 -8.71 -50.37
CA GLY A 262 -44.30 -8.58 -50.87
C GLY A 262 -44.86 -7.16 -50.92
N GLY A 263 -45.24 -6.75 -52.13
CA GLY A 263 -46.12 -5.60 -52.31
C GLY A 263 -46.10 -4.94 -53.70
N ASP A 264 -46.12 -5.74 -54.77
CA ASP A 264 -46.52 -5.25 -56.10
C ASP A 264 -47.98 -4.76 -56.04
N SER A 265 -48.21 -3.59 -56.63
CA SER A 265 -49.52 -3.15 -57.10
C SER A 265 -49.44 -3.08 -58.62
N GLY A 266 -49.97 -4.14 -59.24
CA GLY A 266 -50.08 -4.36 -60.68
C GLY A 266 -50.72 -5.72 -60.93
#